data_AF-A0A949LBA0-F1
#
_entry.id   AF-A0A949LBA0-F1
#
_cell.length_a   1.000
_cell.length_b   1.000
_cell.length_c   1.000
_cell.angle_alpha   90.00
_cell.angle_beta   90.00
_cell.angle_gamma   90.00
#
_symmetry.space_group_name_H-M   'P 1'
#
loop_
_entity.id
_entity.type
_entity.pdbx_description
1 polymer ?
#
loop_
_entity_poly.entity_id
_entity_poly.type
_entity_poly.pdbx_seq_one_letter_code
_entity_poly.pdbx_strand_id
1 'polypeptide(L)'
;DQGDASICGSTVVALVIKKNFFSAIWAGDSRLYLLREGVLRAITQDHSLREHDEEGARNIITRAVGAAEHLELDVITERLQIGDRLLLCSDGLYNELSMEEITAALTLEDLDQALSTLSQNALAKSARDNLTAVLVDYN
;
A
#
# COMPACT_ATOMS: atom_id res chain seq x y z
N ASP A 1 12.40 1.07 -38.09
CA ASP A 1 12.00 1.86 -36.93
C ASP A 1 11.06 1.09 -36.03
N GLN A 2 11.60 0.31 -35.09
CA GLN A 2 10.86 -0.14 -33.92
C GLN A 2 11.20 0.87 -32.83
N GLY A 3 10.36 1.90 -32.72
CA GLY A 3 10.45 2.87 -31.63
C GLY A 3 10.18 2.14 -30.32
N ASP A 4 11.11 2.33 -29.40
CA ASP A 4 11.08 1.92 -28.00
C ASP A 4 9.69 2.18 -27.39
N ALA A 5 8.83 1.15 -27.35
CA ALA A 5 7.55 1.25 -26.68
C ALA A 5 7.85 1.21 -25.18
N SER A 6 7.97 2.39 -24.57
CA SER A 6 8.12 2.48 -23.12
C SER A 6 6.98 1.71 -22.47
N ILE A 7 7.33 0.72 -21.65
CA ILE A 7 6.35 -0.03 -20.88
C ILE A 7 5.75 0.95 -19.88
N CYS A 8 4.50 1.37 -20.11
CA CYS A 8 3.72 2.15 -19.17
C CYS A 8 2.90 1.19 -18.31
N GLY A 9 3.14 1.18 -17.01
CA GLY A 9 2.41 0.34 -16.08
C GLY A 9 2.17 1.00 -14.74
N SER A 10 1.20 0.47 -14.00
CA SER A 10 0.85 0.96 -12.66
C SER A 10 0.49 -0.21 -11.77
N THR A 11 0.86 -0.11 -10.50
CA THR A 11 0.26 -0.96 -9.46
C THR A 11 -1.20 -0.56 -9.25
N VAL A 12 -1.95 -1.43 -8.59
CA VAL A 12 -3.32 -1.14 -8.15
C VAL A 12 -3.57 -1.84 -6.83
N VAL A 13 -4.16 -1.11 -5.89
CA VAL A 13 -4.78 -1.67 -4.70
C VAL A 13 -6.13 -0.98 -4.53
N ALA A 14 -7.19 -1.78 -4.36
CA ALA A 14 -8.56 -1.30 -4.24
C ALA A 14 -9.22 -1.92 -3.01
N LEU A 15 -10.03 -1.10 -2.34
CA LEU A 15 -10.84 -1.47 -1.19
C LEU A 15 -12.32 -1.36 -1.57
N VAL A 16 -13.05 -2.47 -1.46
CA VAL A 16 -14.51 -2.50 -1.66
C VAL A 16 -15.17 -2.88 -0.35
N ILE A 17 -15.94 -1.96 0.23
CA ILE A 17 -16.71 -2.22 1.46
C ILE A 17 -18.17 -2.49 1.11
N LYS A 18 -18.71 -3.60 1.62
CA LYS A 18 -20.13 -3.94 1.51
C LYS A 18 -20.63 -4.49 2.83
N LYS A 19 -21.57 -3.75 3.45
CA LYS A 19 -22.09 -4.06 4.79
C LYS A 19 -20.96 -4.13 5.82
N ASN A 20 -20.72 -5.30 6.39
CA ASN A 20 -19.72 -5.57 7.42
C ASN A 20 -18.55 -6.41 6.89
N PHE A 21 -18.30 -6.36 5.58
CA PHE A 21 -17.17 -7.02 4.93
C PHE A 21 -16.44 -6.02 4.05
N PHE A 22 -15.14 -6.25 3.90
CA PHE A 22 -14.34 -5.58 2.89
C PHE A 22 -13.65 -6.61 2.00
N SER A 23 -13.41 -6.24 0.75
CA SER A 23 -12.52 -6.96 -0.16
C SER A 23 -11.35 -6.07 -0.54
N ALA A 24 -10.13 -6.57 -0.39
CA ALA A 24 -8.94 -5.99 -0.98
C ALA A 24 -8.66 -6.68 -2.32
N ILE A 25 -8.43 -5.89 -3.36
CA ILE A 25 -8.15 -6.37 -4.73
C ILE A 25 -6.87 -5.68 -5.19
N TRP A 26 -5.84 -6.41 -5.59
CA TRP A 26 -4.56 -5.76 -5.91
C TRP A 26 -3.71 -6.50 -6.96
N ALA A 27 -2.83 -5.73 -7.60
CA ALA A 27 -1.68 -6.18 -8.37
C ALA A 27 -0.53 -5.19 -8.18
N GLY A 28 0.68 -5.71 -7.94
CA GLY A 28 1.86 -4.91 -7.60
C GLY A 28 2.14 -4.89 -6.11
N ASP A 29 2.80 -3.83 -5.65
CA ASP A 29 3.31 -3.65 -4.30
C ASP A 29 2.74 -2.41 -3.59
N SER A 30 1.71 -1.76 -4.14
CA SER A 30 0.85 -0.90 -3.33
C SER A 30 0.09 -1.78 -2.33
N ARG A 31 0.01 -1.33 -1.08
CA ARG A 31 -0.45 -2.18 0.03
C ARG A 31 -1.76 -1.71 0.63
N LEU A 32 -2.50 -2.67 1.20
CA LEU A 32 -3.59 -2.42 2.13
C LEU A 32 -3.24 -2.98 3.51
N TYR A 33 -3.39 -2.16 4.54
CA TYR A 33 -3.24 -2.52 5.94
C TYR A 33 -4.56 -2.40 6.70
N LEU A 34 -4.72 -3.21 7.74
CA LEU A 34 -5.80 -3.13 8.71
C LEU A 34 -5.22 -2.90 10.10
N LEU A 35 -5.61 -1.82 10.75
CA LEU A 35 -5.44 -1.60 12.17
C LEU A 35 -6.71 -2.06 12.89
N ARG A 36 -6.59 -3.05 13.76
CA ARG A 36 -7.67 -3.55 14.62
C ARG A 36 -7.15 -3.74 16.03
N GLU A 37 -7.85 -3.17 17.02
CA GLU A 37 -7.48 -3.30 18.44
C GLU A 37 -6.00 -2.92 18.71
N GLY A 38 -5.49 -1.90 18.00
CA GLY A 38 -4.10 -1.43 18.11
C GLY A 38 -3.06 -2.28 17.38
N VAL A 39 -3.46 -3.36 16.70
CA VAL A 39 -2.55 -4.22 15.94
C VAL A 39 -2.66 -3.93 14.45
N LEU A 40 -1.57 -3.50 13.83
CA LEU A 40 -1.47 -3.26 12.40
C LEU A 40 -1.06 -4.55 11.67
N ARG A 41 -1.85 -4.96 10.67
CA ARG A 41 -1.58 -6.12 9.84
C ARG A 41 -1.65 -5.77 8.36
N ALA A 42 -0.67 -6.23 7.59
CA ALA A 42 -0.73 -6.20 6.13
C ALA A 42 -1.78 -7.20 5.64
N ILE A 43 -2.71 -6.73 4.80
CA ILE A 43 -3.75 -7.56 4.19
C ILE A 43 -3.27 -8.08 2.82
N THR A 44 -2.55 -7.25 2.08
CA THR A 44 -1.99 -7.58 0.78
C THR A 44 -0.57 -8.14 0.91
N GLN A 45 -0.20 -9.03 0.01
CA GLN A 45 1.18 -9.48 -0.18
C GLN A 45 1.72 -8.89 -1.48
N ASP A 46 2.93 -8.34 -1.44
CA ASP A 46 3.52 -7.70 -2.61
C ASP A 46 3.73 -8.70 -3.74
N HIS A 47 3.39 -8.28 -4.95
CA HIS A 47 3.76 -8.97 -6.17
C HIS A 47 5.10 -8.44 -6.68
N SER A 48 6.16 -8.61 -5.89
CA SER A 48 7.50 -8.18 -6.27
C SER A 48 8.58 -9.20 -5.92
N LEU A 49 9.72 -9.07 -6.59
CA LEU A 49 10.94 -9.81 -6.31
C LEU A 49 12.01 -8.83 -5.86
N ARG A 50 12.74 -9.22 -4.81
CA ARG A 50 13.95 -8.51 -4.40
C ARG A 50 15.13 -9.17 -5.08
N GLU A 51 15.73 -8.46 -6.02
CA GLU A 51 16.98 -8.86 -6.65
C GLU A 51 18.13 -8.07 -6.03
N HIS A 52 19.29 -8.73 -5.89
CA HIS A 52 20.51 -8.09 -5.41
C HIS A 52 21.48 -7.97 -6.58
N ASP A 53 21.88 -6.75 -6.93
CA ASP A 53 22.90 -6.44 -7.92
C ASP A 53 24.08 -5.67 -7.28
N GLU A 54 25.02 -5.20 -8.11
CA GLU A 54 26.19 -4.44 -7.66
C GLU A 54 25.82 -3.06 -7.06
N GLU A 55 24.64 -2.52 -7.39
CA GLU A 55 24.14 -1.22 -6.93
C GLU A 55 23.23 -1.33 -5.69
N GLY A 56 22.72 -2.54 -5.40
CA GLY A 56 22.02 -2.85 -4.15
C GLY A 56 20.86 -3.81 -4.33
N ALA A 57 19.90 -3.74 -3.41
CA ALA A 57 18.65 -4.50 -3.53
C ALA A 57 17.64 -3.70 -4.37
N ARG A 58 17.24 -4.23 -5.52
CA ARG A 58 16.20 -3.66 -6.37
C ARG A 58 14.88 -4.39 -6.16
N ASN A 59 13.80 -3.62 -6.03
CA ASN A 59 12.45 -4.15 -6.01
C ASN A 59 11.89 -4.21 -7.44
N ILE A 60 11.54 -5.41 -7.90
CA ILE A 60 11.03 -5.64 -9.26
C ILE A 60 9.57 -6.07 -9.14
N ILE A 61 8.66 -5.24 -9.64
CA ILE A 61 7.23 -5.55 -9.67
C ILE A 61 6.97 -6.65 -10.72
N THR A 62 6.34 -7.73 -10.29
CA THR A 62 6.02 -8.91 -11.12
C THR A 62 4.60 -8.91 -11.66
N ARG A 63 3.70 -8.10 -11.09
CA ARG A 63 2.33 -7.90 -11.57
C ARG A 63 1.98 -6.42 -11.53
N ALA A 64 1.53 -5.87 -12.65
CA ALA A 64 1.06 -4.49 -12.73
C ALA A 64 0.12 -4.32 -13.93
N VAL A 65 -0.79 -3.37 -13.83
CA VAL A 65 -1.63 -2.95 -14.96
C VAL A 65 -0.72 -2.48 -16.09
N GLY A 66 -0.91 -2.97 -17.31
CA GLY A 66 -0.13 -2.58 -18.49
C GLY A 66 1.23 -3.28 -18.63
N ALA A 67 1.69 -4.06 -17.64
CA ALA A 67 2.95 -4.78 -17.70
C ALA A 67 2.88 -6.14 -18.44
N ALA A 68 1.68 -6.69 -18.60
CA ALA A 68 1.41 -7.93 -19.34
C ALA A 68 0.09 -7.82 -20.11
N GLU A 69 -0.09 -8.68 -21.12
CA GLU A 69 -1.34 -8.76 -21.91
C GLU A 69 -2.55 -9.10 -21.03
N HIS A 70 -2.33 -9.93 -20.01
CA HIS A 70 -3.35 -10.37 -19.05
C HIS A 70 -2.94 -9.96 -17.64
N LEU A 71 -3.82 -9.24 -16.94
CA LEU A 71 -3.63 -8.84 -15.56
C LEU A 71 -4.19 -9.89 -14.61
N GLU A 72 -3.33 -10.44 -13.75
CA GLU A 72 -3.75 -11.27 -12.62
C GLU A 72 -3.94 -10.40 -11.37
N LEU A 73 -5.11 -10.51 -10.74
CA LEU A 73 -5.46 -9.80 -9.51
C LEU A 73 -5.62 -10.81 -8.37
N ASP A 74 -5.00 -10.52 -7.24
CA ASP A 74 -5.31 -11.21 -6.00
C ASP A 74 -6.48 -10.53 -5.28
N VAL A 75 -7.28 -11.34 -4.58
CA VAL A 75 -8.44 -10.87 -3.83
C VAL A 75 -8.51 -11.56 -2.48
N ILE A 76 -8.69 -10.78 -1.41
CA ILE A 76 -9.01 -11.30 -0.08
C ILE A 76 -10.22 -10.56 0.48
N THR A 77 -11.09 -11.30 1.16
CA THR A 77 -12.30 -10.76 1.80
C THR A 77 -12.27 -11.09 3.27
N GLU A 78 -12.44 -10.07 4.11
CA GLU A 78 -12.52 -10.23 5.56
C GLU A 78 -13.71 -9.45 6.13
N ARG A 79 -14.10 -9.84 7.35
CA ARG A 79 -15.17 -9.15 8.10
C ARG A 79 -14.60 -7.91 8.78
N LEU A 80 -15.31 -6.79 8.66
CA LEU A 80 -15.06 -5.56 9.39
C LEU A 80 -15.64 -5.60 10.81
N GLN A 81 -14.97 -4.93 11.73
CA GLN A 81 -15.37 -4.69 13.11
C GLN A 81 -15.36 -3.18 13.38
N ILE A 82 -16.32 -2.70 14.17
CA ILE A 82 -16.37 -1.29 14.56
C ILE A 82 -15.06 -0.89 15.22
N GLY A 83 -14.48 0.24 14.80
CA GLY A 83 -13.16 0.70 15.21
C GLY A 83 -12.01 0.20 14.33
N ASP A 84 -12.28 -0.58 13.29
CA ASP A 84 -11.28 -0.90 12.28
C ASP A 84 -10.87 0.36 11.50
N ARG A 85 -9.57 0.52 11.28
CA ARG A 85 -9.00 1.52 10.39
C ARG A 85 -8.20 0.85 9.29
N LEU A 86 -8.48 1.19 8.03
CA LEU A 86 -7.76 0.67 6.87
C LEU A 86 -6.87 1.75 6.27
N LEU A 87 -5.67 1.37 5.85
CA LEU A 87 -4.71 2.22 5.14
C LEU A 87 -4.40 1.59 3.78
N LEU A 88 -4.63 2.32 2.69
CA LEU A 88 -4.08 2.01 1.38
C LEU A 88 -2.90 2.95 1.14
N CYS A 89 -1.76 2.42 0.69
CA CYS A 89 -0.60 3.26 0.40
C CYS A 89 0.27 2.73 -0.73
N SER A 90 1.02 3.65 -1.35
CA SER A 90 2.14 3.33 -2.23
C SER A 90 3.38 2.93 -1.42
N ASP A 91 4.37 2.38 -2.11
CA ASP A 91 5.68 2.02 -1.59
C ASP A 91 6.49 3.22 -1.07
N GLY A 92 6.29 4.39 -1.64
CA GLY A 92 6.83 5.65 -1.13
C GLY A 92 6.49 5.95 0.34
N LEU A 93 5.44 5.34 0.92
CA LEU A 93 5.15 5.44 2.36
C LEU A 93 5.90 4.37 3.17
N TYR A 94 5.68 3.10 2.87
CA TYR A 94 6.16 2.00 3.72
C TYR A 94 7.65 1.69 3.54
N ASN A 95 8.29 2.21 2.48
CA ASN A 95 9.75 2.14 2.34
C ASN A 95 10.46 3.16 3.24
N GLU A 96 9.80 4.27 3.56
CA GLU A 96 10.35 5.30 4.44
C GLU A 96 9.99 5.04 5.90
N LEU A 97 8.78 4.55 6.19
CA LEU A 97 8.29 4.36 7.56
C LEU A 97 8.34 2.89 8.02
N SER A 98 8.76 2.69 9.26
CA SER A 98 8.62 1.43 9.97
C SER A 98 7.15 1.11 10.28
N MET A 99 6.86 -0.17 10.52
CA MET A 99 5.53 -0.61 10.91
C MET A 99 5.07 0.05 12.22
N GLU A 100 5.99 0.29 13.15
CA GLU A 100 5.75 0.96 14.42
C GLU A 100 5.36 2.44 14.21
N GLU A 101 6.06 3.15 13.33
CA GLU A 101 5.73 4.55 12.98
C GLU A 101 4.36 4.65 12.31
N ILE A 102 4.06 3.74 11.37
CA ILE A 102 2.74 3.69 10.71
C ILE A 102 1.66 3.39 11.76
N THR A 103 1.87 2.40 12.62
CA THR A 103 0.91 2.03 13.67
C THR A 103 0.65 3.20 14.60
N ALA A 104 1.70 3.88 15.08
CA ALA A 104 1.56 5.03 15.96
C ALA A 104 0.73 6.16 15.33
N ALA A 105 0.97 6.46 14.05
CA ALA A 105 0.18 7.47 13.34
C ALA A 105 -1.29 7.02 13.16
N LEU A 106 -1.53 5.75 12.83
CA LEU A 106 -2.88 5.22 12.64
C LEU A 106 -3.68 5.12 13.95
N THR A 107 -3.03 5.08 15.12
CA THR A 107 -3.71 5.09 16.42
C THR A 107 -4.21 6.47 16.87
N LEU A 108 -3.87 7.54 16.15
CA LEU A 108 -4.39 8.88 16.42
C LEU A 108 -5.91 8.93 16.13
N GLU A 109 -6.68 9.65 16.92
CA GLU A 109 -8.14 9.69 16.76
C GLU A 109 -8.55 10.36 15.44
N ASP A 110 -7.91 11.50 15.12
CA ASP A 110 -8.23 12.31 13.96
C ASP A 110 -7.51 11.82 12.68
N LEU A 111 -8.28 11.65 11.60
CA LEU A 111 -7.79 11.15 10.30
C LEU A 111 -6.83 12.13 9.63
N ASP A 112 -7.10 13.43 9.70
CA ASP A 112 -6.24 14.45 9.10
C ASP A 112 -4.90 14.52 9.83
N GLN A 113 -4.92 14.41 11.16
CA GLN A 113 -3.72 14.34 11.98
C GLN A 113 -2.91 13.07 11.70
N ALA A 114 -3.57 11.93 11.53
CA ALA A 114 -2.93 10.68 11.15
C ALA A 114 -2.23 10.78 9.78
N LEU A 115 -2.94 11.27 8.75
CA LEU A 115 -2.38 11.49 7.41
C LEU A 115 -1.24 12.51 7.42
N SER A 116 -1.40 13.61 8.15
CA SER A 116 -0.37 14.65 8.29
C SER A 116 0.89 14.08 8.96
N THR A 117 0.73 13.27 10.01
CA THR A 117 1.84 12.62 10.72
C THR A 117 2.56 11.61 9.82
N LEU A 118 1.82 10.77 9.08
CA LEU A 118 2.39 9.85 8.09
C LEU A 118 3.22 10.60 7.04
N SER A 119 2.65 11.66 6.46
CA SER A 119 3.30 12.47 5.43
C SER A 119 4.55 13.17 5.98
N GLN A 120 4.46 13.84 7.12
CA GLN A 120 5.59 14.55 7.73
C GLN A 120 6.73 13.60 8.13
N ASN A 121 6.42 12.46 8.74
CA ASN A 121 7.44 11.49 9.13
C ASN A 121 8.16 10.90 7.91
N ALA A 122 7.44 10.65 6.82
CA ALA A 122 8.05 10.14 5.60
C ALA A 122 8.90 11.22 4.89
N LEU A 123 8.40 12.45 4.82
CA LEU A 123 9.11 13.61 4.24
C LEU A 123 10.34 14.03 5.05
N ALA A 124 10.37 13.74 6.36
CA ALA A 124 11.54 13.97 7.21
C ALA A 124 12.68 12.96 6.95
N LYS A 125 12.41 11.89 6.18
CA LYS A 125 13.40 10.88 5.79
C LYS A 125 13.91 11.17 4.38
N SER A 126 14.30 10.14 3.63
CA SER A 126 14.86 10.37 2.29
C SER A 126 13.78 10.75 1.28
N ALA A 127 12.52 10.34 1.52
CA ALA A 127 11.36 10.59 0.68
C ALA A 127 11.66 10.36 -0.81
N ARG A 128 12.20 9.17 -1.11
CA ARG A 128 12.81 8.90 -2.42
C ARG A 128 11.80 8.68 -3.54
N ASP A 129 10.53 8.51 -3.20
CA ASP A 129 9.45 8.20 -4.14
C ASP A 129 8.17 8.99 -3.84
N ASN A 130 7.21 8.92 -4.76
CA ASN A 130 5.89 9.50 -4.62
C ASN A 130 5.10 8.81 -3.51
N LEU A 131 4.68 9.62 -2.54
CA LEU A 131 3.90 9.17 -1.40
C LEU A 131 2.41 9.36 -1.67
N THR A 132 1.66 8.27 -1.61
CA THR A 132 0.19 8.28 -1.63
C THR A 132 -0.33 7.46 -0.45
N ALA A 133 -1.32 8.00 0.27
CA ALA A 133 -1.99 7.33 1.38
C ALA A 133 -3.48 7.67 1.40
N VAL A 134 -4.32 6.66 1.69
CA VAL A 134 -5.76 6.80 1.89
C VAL A 134 -6.14 6.08 3.18
N LEU A 135 -6.81 6.78 4.09
CA LEU A 135 -7.36 6.20 5.32
C LEU A 135 -8.86 6.04 5.25
N VAL A 136 -9.37 4.96 5.84
CA VAL A 136 -10.80 4.67 5.96
C VAL A 136 -11.09 4.15 7.37
N ASP A 137 -11.99 4.83 8.07
CA ASP A 137 -12.52 4.36 9.35
C ASP A 137 -13.84 3.62 9.17
N TYR A 138 -13.98 2.50 9.87
CA TYR A 138 -15.24 1.78 9.99
C TYR A 138 -15.81 1.96 11.39
N ASN A 139 -16.71 2.95 11.51
CA ASN A 139 -17.35 3.37 12.75
C ASN A 139 -18.88 3.21 12.69
#